data_AF-A0EES1-F1
#
_entry.id   AF-A0EES1-F1
#
_cell.length_a   1.000
_cell.length_b   1.000
_cell.length_c   1.000
_cell.angle_alpha   90.00
_cell.angle_beta   90.00
_cell.angle_gamma   90.00
#
_symmetry.space_group_name_H-M   'P 1'
#
loop_
_entity.id
_entity.type
_entity.pdbx_description
1 polymer ?
#
loop_
_entity_poly.entity_id
_entity_poly.type
_entity_poly.pdbx_seq_one_letter_code
_entity_poly.pdbx_strand_id
1 'polypeptide(L)'
;MNIFILIAFIAINAELVRIHEEVKESFEGNNRWTIKNGIVKKEFCNSKLVFGGFGGQTVISKLLIVPTHAYIKISVDIWSFNQWGQVKAYLDHVEIQSVQIQQRCSENDYYLSTFTSEFIHSGASIILVMSGNGEQNDNQNQWGFRNLEISIEQCPQSCQICDQGDVAETCQIWKSAANSWNAAHTNFMGQDGWISINGISGSSKCGGVPLIGGYQRFGKNQGLSKTIRLQPHYKLRLLVLWAKIDSWDNENGLILFDGKQVWNQNFNNDNGYQVKVCGNSEPKYHTLFKRIDITVDHSGDQVKIDFWSSLDSGSDDESFGLRDLQLFYAPCQDQCEVCKGELGSECIRCSNYQFQNVKGCSEAQSFYILERSFYAQKFTSLEGWILKETQQNLMITDYQDKTIVGGQNILGVGATAEKLFILPPHTQLRLEVTLYKIDLWDGENIIIEVDDQNIWDTQRFQDSNGFLYGTAQFGNIIYASSIFKHDKSEALVRIRSTLDEGADNESWGFRDFCLMYDVATVVEISDALEQYLITLGIVMIISFI
;
A
#
# COMPACT_ATOMS: atom_id res chain seq x y z
N MET A 1 -23.67 -13.51 -44.22
CA MET A 1 -22.64 -12.52 -44.59
C MET A 1 -22.19 -11.88 -43.29
N ASN A 2 -21.10 -12.40 -42.71
CA ASN A 2 -20.63 -12.04 -41.37
C ASN A 2 -19.96 -10.66 -41.42
N ILE A 3 -20.44 -9.74 -40.60
CA ILE A 3 -19.83 -8.43 -40.39
C ILE A 3 -18.75 -8.61 -39.33
N PHE A 4 -17.50 -8.65 -39.76
CA PHE A 4 -16.34 -8.45 -38.89
C PHE A 4 -16.27 -6.96 -38.55
N ILE A 5 -16.54 -6.60 -37.29
CA ILE A 5 -16.23 -5.29 -36.74
C ILE A 5 -14.73 -5.29 -36.44
N LEU A 6 -13.97 -4.58 -37.25
CA LEU A 6 -12.59 -4.25 -37.00
C LEU A 6 -12.56 -3.18 -35.91
N ILE A 7 -12.31 -3.56 -34.65
CA ILE A 7 -12.01 -2.59 -33.59
C ILE A 7 -10.57 -2.15 -33.83
N ALA A 8 -10.41 -0.96 -34.41
CA ALA A 8 -9.13 -0.28 -34.46
C ALA A 8 -8.73 0.11 -33.04
N PHE A 9 -7.70 -0.55 -32.51
CA PHE A 9 -6.97 -0.05 -31.34
C PHE A 9 -6.36 1.30 -31.73
N ILE A 10 -6.88 2.37 -31.14
CA ILE A 10 -6.16 3.64 -31.07
C ILE A 10 -5.01 3.38 -30.10
N ALA A 11 -3.85 3.01 -30.64
CA ALA A 11 -2.59 3.06 -29.91
C ALA A 11 -2.30 4.53 -29.61
N ILE A 12 -2.64 4.96 -28.40
CA ILE A 12 -2.09 6.20 -27.84
C ILE A 12 -0.58 5.97 -27.78
N ASN A 13 0.19 6.84 -28.42
CA ASN A 13 1.66 6.78 -28.49
C ASN A 13 2.27 6.72 -27.08
N ALA A 14 2.52 5.52 -26.56
CA ALA A 14 3.54 5.34 -25.54
C ALA A 14 4.88 5.54 -26.23
N GLU A 15 5.54 6.67 -25.98
CA GLU A 15 6.92 6.88 -26.44
C GLU A 15 7.81 5.86 -25.74
N LEU A 16 8.34 4.91 -26.51
CA LEU A 16 9.41 4.03 -26.06
C LEU A 16 10.65 4.89 -25.84
N VAL A 17 10.88 5.29 -24.59
CA VAL A 17 12.08 6.05 -24.22
C VAL A 17 13.23 5.07 -24.09
N ARG A 18 14.21 5.22 -24.98
CA ARG A 18 15.45 4.45 -24.92
C ARG A 18 16.37 5.09 -23.89
N ILE A 19 16.65 4.37 -22.81
CA ILE A 19 17.76 4.71 -21.91
C ILE A 19 18.99 4.08 -22.53
N HIS A 20 19.58 4.78 -23.49
CA HIS A 20 20.78 4.31 -24.13
C HIS A 20 21.95 4.38 -23.15
N GLU A 21 22.18 3.32 -22.38
CA GLU A 21 23.50 3.11 -21.79
C GLU A 21 24.39 2.53 -22.88
N GLU A 22 24.81 3.41 -23.79
CA GLU A 22 25.83 3.06 -24.74
C GLU A 22 27.11 2.80 -23.96
N VAL A 23 27.40 1.51 -23.73
CA VAL A 23 28.72 1.08 -23.29
C VAL A 23 29.66 1.25 -24.50
N LYS A 24 29.90 2.53 -24.82
CA LYS A 24 30.51 3.02 -26.05
C LYS A 24 32.02 2.91 -25.90
N GLU A 25 32.54 1.79 -26.39
CA GLU A 25 33.88 1.61 -26.98
C GLU A 25 35.14 1.85 -26.13
N SER A 26 35.09 2.45 -24.93
CA SER A 26 36.28 2.66 -24.10
C SER A 26 36.19 1.90 -22.78
N PHE A 27 36.43 0.58 -22.79
CA PHE A 27 36.64 -0.20 -21.56
C PHE A 27 37.99 0.14 -20.91
N GLU A 28 38.25 1.43 -20.63
CA GLU A 28 39.45 1.87 -19.91
C GLU A 28 39.38 1.55 -18.41
N GLY A 29 38.18 1.26 -17.88
CA GLY A 29 37.92 0.78 -16.51
C GLY A 29 36.75 -0.21 -16.42
N ASN A 30 36.30 -0.55 -15.20
CA ASN A 30 35.23 -1.53 -14.98
C ASN A 30 33.80 -0.97 -15.12
N ASN A 31 33.62 0.31 -15.49
CA ASN A 31 32.31 0.96 -15.73
C ASN A 31 31.27 0.73 -14.62
N ARG A 32 31.71 0.74 -13.34
CA ARG A 32 30.91 0.48 -12.13
C ARG A 32 30.28 -0.91 -12.05
N TRP A 33 30.67 -1.85 -12.91
CA TRP A 33 30.34 -3.26 -12.75
C TRP A 33 31.07 -3.82 -11.53
N THR A 34 30.34 -4.57 -10.72
CA THR A 34 30.95 -5.42 -9.70
C THR A 34 31.30 -6.75 -10.34
N ILE A 35 32.51 -7.24 -10.09
CA ILE A 35 33.05 -8.45 -10.70
C ILE A 35 33.60 -9.32 -9.57
N LYS A 36 33.13 -10.56 -9.49
CA LYS A 36 33.55 -11.57 -8.51
C LYS A 36 34.09 -12.78 -9.26
N ASN A 37 35.19 -13.35 -8.77
CA ASN A 37 35.85 -14.52 -9.37
C ASN A 37 36.22 -14.34 -10.85
N GLY A 38 36.52 -13.10 -11.27
CA GLY A 38 36.90 -12.76 -12.64
C GLY A 38 37.81 -11.54 -12.68
N ILE A 39 38.60 -11.44 -13.74
CA ILE A 39 39.48 -10.30 -14.01
C ILE A 39 39.01 -9.66 -15.32
N VAL A 40 38.95 -8.34 -15.36
CA VAL A 40 38.66 -7.62 -16.61
C VAL A 40 39.85 -7.79 -17.56
N LYS A 41 39.62 -8.40 -18.70
CA LYS A 41 40.53 -8.42 -19.85
C LYS A 41 39.94 -7.56 -20.98
N LYS A 42 40.83 -6.99 -21.78
CA LYS A 42 40.47 -6.28 -23.01
C LYS A 42 40.59 -7.27 -24.15
N GLU A 43 39.47 -7.70 -24.70
CA GLU A 43 39.41 -8.64 -25.82
C GLU A 43 38.75 -7.97 -27.03
N PHE A 44 39.08 -8.45 -28.23
CA PHE A 44 38.54 -7.92 -29.49
C PHE A 44 37.72 -8.97 -30.23
N CYS A 45 36.55 -8.58 -30.73
CA CYS A 45 35.70 -9.39 -31.61
C CYS A 45 35.33 -8.57 -32.85
N ASN A 46 35.70 -9.04 -34.06
CA ASN A 46 35.58 -8.28 -35.32
C ASN A 46 36.12 -6.84 -35.21
N SER A 47 37.33 -6.68 -34.66
CA SER A 47 37.97 -5.37 -34.43
C SER A 47 37.22 -4.45 -33.46
N LYS A 48 36.21 -4.95 -32.74
CA LYS A 48 35.49 -4.19 -31.72
C LYS A 48 35.85 -4.68 -30.32
N LEU A 49 36.09 -3.74 -29.40
CA LEU A 49 36.44 -4.03 -28.02
C LEU A 49 35.24 -4.65 -27.26
N VAL A 50 35.50 -5.66 -26.44
CA VAL A 50 34.51 -6.38 -25.62
C VAL A 50 34.86 -6.23 -24.13
N PHE A 51 33.84 -6.11 -23.28
CA PHE A 51 34.02 -6.19 -21.83
C PHE A 51 34.00 -7.65 -21.41
N GLY A 52 35.16 -8.20 -21.06
CA GLY A 52 35.17 -9.54 -20.51
C GLY A 52 36.53 -10.20 -20.45
N GLY A 53 36.63 -11.41 -20.98
CA GLY A 53 37.67 -12.37 -20.61
C GLY A 53 37.37 -13.04 -19.27
N PHE A 54 36.08 -13.06 -18.92
CA PHE A 54 35.56 -13.64 -17.70
C PHE A 54 35.60 -15.16 -17.78
N GLY A 55 36.05 -15.81 -16.72
CA GLY A 55 36.11 -17.28 -16.66
C GLY A 55 34.76 -17.89 -16.30
N GLY A 56 34.73 -19.22 -16.21
CA GLY A 56 33.52 -20.00 -16.01
C GLY A 56 32.74 -19.71 -14.74
N GLN A 57 33.39 -19.30 -13.63
CA GLN A 57 32.73 -18.96 -12.36
C GLN A 57 32.61 -17.45 -12.10
N THR A 58 32.91 -16.62 -13.10
CA THR A 58 32.82 -15.17 -12.93
C THR A 58 31.36 -14.76 -12.80
N VAL A 59 31.09 -13.91 -11.81
CA VAL A 59 29.80 -13.25 -11.61
C VAL A 59 30.02 -11.76 -11.79
N ILE A 60 29.20 -11.14 -12.62
CA ILE A 60 29.16 -9.69 -12.72
C ILE A 60 27.77 -9.18 -12.39
N SER A 61 27.70 -8.01 -11.78
CA SER A 61 26.44 -7.39 -11.43
C SER A 61 26.49 -5.87 -11.51
N LYS A 62 25.35 -5.28 -11.84
CA LYS A 62 25.18 -3.84 -11.90
C LYS A 62 23.77 -3.44 -11.47
N LEU A 63 23.70 -2.40 -10.64
CA LEU A 63 22.48 -1.70 -10.30
C LEU A 63 22.31 -0.52 -11.26
N LEU A 64 21.14 -0.43 -11.87
CA LEU A 64 20.75 0.65 -12.78
C LEU A 64 19.50 1.32 -12.22
N ILE A 65 19.49 2.64 -12.15
CA ILE A 65 18.27 3.39 -11.79
C ILE A 65 17.52 3.69 -13.08
N VAL A 66 16.22 3.46 -13.05
CA VAL A 66 15.33 3.68 -14.18
C VAL A 66 14.21 4.62 -13.74
N PRO A 67 13.82 5.59 -14.59
CA PRO A 67 12.68 6.45 -14.32
C PRO A 67 11.39 5.61 -14.34
N THR A 68 10.28 6.19 -13.90
CA THR A 68 9.00 5.48 -13.81
C THR A 68 8.56 4.89 -15.15
N HIS A 69 8.24 3.60 -15.16
CA HIS A 69 7.89 2.82 -16.34
C HIS A 69 7.00 1.64 -15.94
N ALA A 70 6.35 1.02 -16.91
CA ALA A 70 5.61 -0.24 -16.73
C ALA A 70 6.32 -1.44 -17.36
N TYR A 71 7.28 -1.19 -18.23
CA TYR A 71 7.86 -2.19 -19.10
C TYR A 71 9.33 -1.91 -19.38
N ILE A 72 10.15 -2.96 -19.39
CA ILE A 72 11.56 -2.91 -19.80
C ILE A 72 11.77 -3.86 -20.96
N LYS A 73 12.55 -3.39 -21.93
CA LYS A 73 13.21 -4.20 -22.94
C LYS A 73 14.71 -4.08 -22.79
N ILE A 74 15.38 -5.21 -22.63
CA ILE A 74 16.84 -5.33 -22.57
C ILE A 74 17.35 -6.03 -23.83
N SER A 75 18.41 -5.51 -24.41
CA SER A 75 19.15 -6.15 -25.50
C SER A 75 20.64 -6.12 -25.17
N VAL A 76 21.34 -7.22 -25.41
CA VAL A 76 22.80 -7.28 -25.19
C VAL A 76 23.44 -8.33 -26.07
N ASP A 77 24.66 -8.03 -26.50
CA ASP A 77 25.51 -8.95 -27.24
C ASP A 77 26.42 -9.69 -26.27
N ILE A 78 26.28 -11.01 -26.18
CA ILE A 78 27.15 -11.90 -25.41
C ILE A 78 28.13 -12.61 -26.34
N TRP A 79 29.36 -12.74 -25.88
CA TRP A 79 30.46 -13.40 -26.59
C TRP A 79 31.13 -14.50 -25.74
N SER A 80 31.64 -15.55 -26.40
CA SER A 80 32.47 -16.61 -25.80
C SER A 80 33.64 -17.05 -26.71
N PHE A 81 34.69 -17.61 -26.11
CA PHE A 81 35.91 -18.15 -26.78
C PHE A 81 35.81 -19.60 -27.31
N ASN A 82 34.67 -20.29 -27.17
CA ASN A 82 34.41 -21.61 -27.80
C ASN A 82 32.93 -22.06 -27.63
N GLN A 83 32.59 -23.29 -28.05
CA GLN A 83 31.24 -23.89 -27.92
C GLN A 83 30.90 -24.33 -26.49
N TRP A 84 31.82 -24.18 -25.54
CA TRP A 84 31.64 -24.66 -24.19
C TRP A 84 31.22 -23.51 -23.27
N GLY A 85 30.08 -23.71 -22.61
CA GLY A 85 29.54 -22.80 -21.60
C GLY A 85 28.23 -22.11 -21.99
N GLN A 86 27.39 -21.86 -21.00
CA GLN A 86 26.22 -21.00 -21.04
C GLN A 86 26.52 -19.78 -20.19
N VAL A 87 26.33 -18.60 -20.77
CA VAL A 87 26.19 -17.38 -19.97
C VAL A 87 24.72 -17.26 -19.63
N LYS A 88 24.44 -17.16 -18.34
CA LYS A 88 23.12 -16.83 -17.84
C LYS A 88 23.06 -15.36 -17.48
N ALA A 89 21.98 -14.72 -17.86
CA ALA A 89 21.68 -13.35 -17.49
C ALA A 89 20.37 -13.33 -16.71
N TYR A 90 20.31 -12.46 -15.72
CA TYR A 90 19.15 -12.25 -14.88
C TYR A 90 18.88 -10.76 -14.74
N LEU A 91 17.61 -10.40 -14.85
CA LEU A 91 17.09 -9.07 -14.54
C LEU A 91 16.28 -9.21 -13.25
N ASP A 92 16.77 -8.60 -12.18
CA ASP A 92 16.43 -8.95 -10.80
C ASP A 92 16.54 -10.46 -10.62
N HIS A 93 15.46 -11.22 -10.48
CA HIS A 93 15.48 -12.68 -10.38
C HIS A 93 15.05 -13.42 -11.64
N VAL A 94 14.58 -12.70 -12.67
CA VAL A 94 14.04 -13.31 -13.88
C VAL A 94 15.21 -13.71 -14.78
N GLU A 95 15.35 -15.01 -15.06
CA GLU A 95 16.32 -15.49 -16.05
C GLU A 95 15.88 -15.01 -17.43
N ILE A 96 16.68 -14.13 -18.04
CA ILE A 96 16.30 -13.50 -19.31
C ILE A 96 16.79 -14.28 -20.52
N GLN A 97 17.82 -15.12 -20.34
CA GLN A 97 18.37 -15.98 -21.39
C GLN A 97 19.34 -17.04 -20.82
N SER A 98 19.35 -18.22 -21.44
CA SER A 98 20.50 -19.12 -21.54
C SER A 98 20.80 -19.35 -23.02
N VAL A 99 22.01 -19.05 -23.48
CA VAL A 99 22.37 -19.16 -24.91
C VAL A 99 23.24 -20.40 -25.16
N GLN A 100 22.88 -21.18 -26.18
CA GLN A 100 23.80 -22.04 -26.92
C GLN A 100 24.18 -21.33 -28.22
N ILE A 101 25.45 -20.96 -28.38
CA ILE A 101 25.86 -19.87 -29.27
C ILE A 101 26.10 -20.38 -30.70
N GLN A 102 25.61 -19.68 -31.74
CA GLN A 102 25.54 -20.22 -33.12
C GLN A 102 26.11 -19.36 -34.26
N GLN A 103 26.64 -18.14 -34.06
CA GLN A 103 27.19 -17.33 -35.18
C GLN A 103 28.68 -17.04 -35.07
N ARG A 104 29.41 -17.35 -36.16
CA ARG A 104 30.87 -17.20 -36.31
C ARG A 104 31.23 -15.80 -36.80
N CYS A 105 32.17 -15.17 -36.11
CA CYS A 105 32.94 -14.02 -36.61
C CYS A 105 34.27 -14.54 -37.22
N SER A 106 34.86 -13.82 -38.18
CA SER A 106 35.87 -14.36 -39.11
C SER A 106 37.16 -14.88 -38.44
N GLU A 107 37.63 -16.04 -38.93
CA GLU A 107 38.96 -16.65 -38.77
C GLU A 107 39.65 -16.54 -37.39
N ASN A 108 38.93 -16.97 -36.33
CA ASN A 108 39.37 -17.88 -35.25
C ASN A 108 38.67 -17.57 -33.91
N ASP A 109 38.11 -18.62 -33.32
CA ASP A 109 37.88 -18.87 -31.89
C ASP A 109 36.73 -18.20 -31.10
N TYR A 110 35.70 -17.59 -31.69
CA TYR A 110 34.62 -17.02 -30.86
C TYR A 110 33.19 -17.12 -31.39
N TYR A 111 32.23 -17.16 -30.47
CA TYR A 111 30.79 -17.22 -30.73
C TYR A 111 30.09 -15.95 -30.19
N LEU A 112 29.22 -15.33 -31.00
CA LEU A 112 28.42 -14.15 -30.63
C LEU A 112 26.91 -14.48 -30.66
N SER A 113 26.16 -13.99 -29.67
CA SER A 113 24.70 -14.01 -29.67
C SER A 113 24.16 -12.70 -29.13
N THR A 114 23.25 -12.09 -29.87
CA THR A 114 22.41 -11.00 -29.38
C THR A 114 21.13 -11.61 -28.87
N PHE A 115 20.75 -11.30 -27.64
CA PHE A 115 19.41 -11.62 -27.17
C PHE A 115 18.69 -10.34 -26.79
N THR A 116 17.37 -10.39 -26.94
CA THR A 116 16.47 -9.31 -26.57
C THR A 116 15.35 -9.94 -25.78
N SER A 117 15.05 -9.35 -24.63
CA SER A 117 13.99 -9.84 -23.76
C SER A 117 13.23 -8.67 -23.16
N GLU A 118 11.96 -8.90 -22.89
CA GLU A 118 11.02 -7.86 -22.53
C GLU A 118 10.15 -8.33 -21.36
N PHE A 119 9.95 -7.46 -20.36
CA PHE A 119 9.30 -7.81 -19.11
C PHE A 119 8.48 -6.67 -18.56
N ILE A 120 7.38 -7.01 -17.91
CA ILE A 120 6.64 -6.09 -17.05
C ILE A 120 7.52 -5.80 -15.84
N HIS A 121 7.71 -4.51 -15.58
CA HIS A 121 8.54 -4.05 -14.48
C HIS A 121 8.19 -2.61 -14.14
N SER A 122 7.99 -2.34 -12.85
CA SER A 122 7.58 -1.04 -12.31
C SER A 122 8.52 -0.50 -11.22
N GLY A 123 9.58 -1.24 -10.89
CA GLY A 123 10.54 -0.86 -9.85
C GLY A 123 11.44 0.32 -10.26
N ALA A 124 11.85 1.15 -9.30
CA ALA A 124 12.73 2.30 -9.55
C ALA A 124 14.18 1.94 -9.96
N SER A 125 14.55 0.66 -9.94
CA SER A 125 15.87 0.20 -10.34
C SER A 125 15.79 -1.12 -11.08
N ILE A 126 16.90 -1.57 -11.66
CA ILE A 126 17.10 -2.90 -12.22
C ILE A 126 18.42 -3.44 -11.67
N ILE A 127 18.44 -4.72 -11.27
CA ILE A 127 19.70 -5.42 -10.98
C ILE A 127 19.98 -6.41 -12.09
N LEU A 128 21.00 -6.14 -12.90
CA LEU A 128 21.47 -7.07 -13.91
C LEU A 128 22.57 -7.95 -13.30
N VAL A 129 22.36 -9.27 -13.30
CA VAL A 129 23.36 -10.26 -12.88
C VAL A 129 23.67 -11.16 -14.07
N MET A 130 24.96 -11.35 -14.38
CA MET A 130 25.40 -12.27 -15.41
C MET A 130 26.48 -13.21 -14.88
N SER A 131 26.42 -14.47 -15.29
CA SER A 131 27.36 -15.49 -14.85
C SER A 131 27.64 -16.54 -15.91
N GLY A 132 28.89 -17.02 -15.95
CA GLY A 132 29.24 -18.26 -16.67
C GLY A 132 28.88 -19.50 -15.85
N ASN A 133 28.87 -20.67 -16.49
CA ASN A 133 28.62 -21.97 -15.87
C ASN A 133 29.83 -22.93 -15.96
N GLY A 134 31.02 -22.40 -16.24
CA GLY A 134 32.24 -23.19 -16.43
C GLY A 134 33.10 -23.34 -15.17
N GLU A 135 34.23 -24.04 -15.29
CA GLU A 135 35.22 -24.15 -14.22
C GLU A 135 35.99 -22.83 -14.02
N GLN A 136 36.62 -22.68 -12.85
CA GLN A 136 37.31 -21.44 -12.48
C GLN A 136 38.64 -21.30 -13.25
N ASN A 137 38.87 -20.15 -13.89
CA ASN A 137 40.16 -19.72 -14.44
C ASN A 137 40.81 -20.60 -15.53
N ASP A 138 40.07 -21.14 -16.50
CA ASP A 138 40.72 -21.59 -17.72
C ASP A 138 40.73 -20.47 -18.78
N ASN A 139 41.89 -20.28 -19.42
CA ASN A 139 42.07 -19.26 -20.44
C ASN A 139 41.36 -19.60 -21.76
N GLN A 140 40.70 -20.76 -21.87
CA GLN A 140 40.08 -21.30 -23.08
C GLN A 140 38.56 -21.05 -23.10
N ASN A 141 37.91 -20.93 -21.94
CA ASN A 141 36.47 -20.84 -21.73
C ASN A 141 36.11 -19.47 -21.14
N GLN A 142 36.40 -18.43 -21.92
CA GLN A 142 36.18 -17.04 -21.54
C GLN A 142 34.91 -16.47 -22.18
N TRP A 143 34.25 -15.54 -21.48
CA TRP A 143 33.05 -14.85 -21.96
C TRP A 143 33.03 -13.36 -21.58
N GLY A 144 32.04 -12.64 -22.09
CA GLY A 144 31.82 -11.22 -21.86
C GLY A 144 30.73 -10.67 -22.75
N PHE A 145 30.59 -9.34 -22.79
CA PHE A 145 29.49 -8.70 -23.50
C PHE A 145 29.84 -7.31 -24.04
N ARG A 146 28.97 -6.82 -24.92
CA ARG A 146 28.98 -5.46 -25.49
C ARG A 146 27.56 -5.01 -25.81
N ASN A 147 27.40 -3.76 -26.22
CA ASN A 147 26.13 -3.24 -26.75
C ASN A 147 24.90 -3.52 -25.86
N LEU A 148 25.05 -3.36 -24.54
CA LEU A 148 23.91 -3.43 -23.62
C LEU A 148 22.99 -2.22 -23.87
N GLU A 149 21.76 -2.47 -24.29
CA GLU A 149 20.71 -1.45 -24.47
C GLU A 149 19.55 -1.78 -23.52
N ILE A 150 19.08 -0.76 -22.79
CA ILE A 150 17.88 -0.86 -21.97
C ILE A 150 16.90 0.21 -22.46
N SER A 151 15.72 -0.22 -22.82
CA SER A 151 14.63 0.66 -23.24
C SER A 151 13.44 0.41 -22.34
N ILE A 152 12.68 1.46 -22.11
CA ILE A 152 11.51 1.41 -21.23
C ILE A 152 10.29 1.98 -21.92
N GLU A 153 9.13 1.52 -21.48
CA GLU A 153 7.86 2.19 -21.74
C GLU A 153 7.56 3.08 -20.53
N GLN A 154 7.75 4.40 -20.69
CA GLN A 154 7.50 5.33 -19.60
C GLN A 154 6.02 5.35 -19.22
N CYS A 155 5.76 5.60 -17.94
CA CYS A 155 4.41 5.81 -17.49
C CYS A 155 3.76 7.02 -18.18
N PRO A 156 2.43 7.03 -18.33
CA PRO A 156 1.70 8.22 -18.75
C PRO A 156 2.09 9.45 -17.92
N GLN A 157 2.03 10.62 -18.55
CA GLN A 157 2.42 11.86 -17.89
C GLN A 157 1.67 12.04 -16.56
N SER A 158 2.40 12.46 -15.52
CA SER A 158 1.97 12.66 -14.13
C SER A 158 1.66 11.41 -13.29
N CYS A 159 1.76 10.21 -13.87
CA CYS A 159 1.70 8.98 -13.09
C CYS A 159 2.99 8.75 -12.31
N GLN A 160 2.85 8.48 -10.99
CA GLN A 160 3.98 8.20 -10.11
C GLN A 160 4.40 6.72 -10.16
N ILE A 161 3.48 5.85 -10.57
CA ILE A 161 3.63 4.43 -10.82
C ILE A 161 2.57 4.03 -11.86
N CYS A 162 2.83 3.02 -12.68
CA CYS A 162 1.88 2.49 -13.64
C CYS A 162 2.13 0.99 -13.90
N ASP A 163 1.10 0.31 -14.37
CA ASP A 163 1.14 -1.04 -14.91
C ASP A 163 1.10 -1.01 -16.44
N GLN A 164 1.37 -2.16 -17.06
CA GLN A 164 1.39 -2.25 -18.52
C GLN A 164 -0.01 -1.95 -19.09
N GLY A 165 -0.07 -0.98 -20.01
CA GLY A 165 -1.31 -0.56 -20.64
C GLY A 165 -2.14 0.42 -19.82
N ASP A 166 -1.63 0.91 -18.68
CA ASP A 166 -2.29 2.00 -17.95
C ASP A 166 -2.44 3.25 -18.82
N VAL A 167 -3.59 3.90 -18.66
CA VAL A 167 -3.82 5.26 -19.14
C VAL A 167 -3.65 6.24 -17.99
N ALA A 168 -3.50 7.52 -18.30
CA ALA A 168 -3.21 8.54 -17.30
C ALA A 168 -4.24 8.54 -16.16
N GLU A 169 -5.51 8.35 -16.48
CA GLU A 169 -6.61 8.31 -15.51
C GLU A 169 -6.49 7.13 -14.52
N THR A 170 -6.05 5.95 -14.97
CA THR A 170 -5.96 4.76 -14.11
C THR A 170 -4.76 4.80 -13.18
N CYS A 171 -3.64 5.40 -13.62
CA CYS A 171 -2.43 5.44 -12.82
C CYS A 171 -2.29 6.70 -11.93
N GLN A 172 -2.99 7.80 -12.26
CA GLN A 172 -2.93 9.04 -11.47
C GLN A 172 -3.57 8.93 -10.09
N ILE A 173 -4.36 7.88 -9.83
CA ILE A 173 -4.95 7.63 -8.52
C ILE A 173 -3.87 7.42 -7.44
N TRP A 174 -2.72 6.86 -7.82
CA TRP A 174 -1.66 6.55 -6.87
C TRP A 174 -0.86 7.79 -6.48
N LYS A 175 -0.84 8.07 -5.18
CA LYS A 175 -0.01 9.12 -4.56
C LYS A 175 1.08 8.50 -3.71
N SER A 176 2.29 9.04 -3.79
CA SER A 176 3.45 8.59 -3.02
C SER A 176 3.29 8.97 -1.55
N ALA A 177 3.30 7.97 -0.67
CA ALA A 177 3.32 8.13 0.78
C ALA A 177 4.73 8.13 1.35
N ALA A 178 5.58 7.21 0.91
CA ALA A 178 6.94 7.07 1.41
C ALA A 178 7.88 6.48 0.36
N ASN A 179 9.15 6.87 0.45
CA ASN A 179 10.23 6.29 -0.34
C ASN A 179 11.44 6.08 0.58
N SER A 180 12.10 4.94 0.49
CA SER A 180 13.31 4.64 1.25
C SER A 180 14.27 3.78 0.43
N TRP A 181 15.57 3.92 0.69
CA TRP A 181 16.58 2.98 0.19
C TRP A 181 16.73 2.88 -1.34
N ASN A 182 16.52 3.98 -2.05
CA ASN A 182 16.62 4.10 -3.51
C ASN A 182 17.94 4.71 -4.01
N ALA A 183 18.85 5.08 -3.10
CA ALA A 183 20.09 5.75 -3.45
C ALA A 183 21.01 4.84 -4.28
N ALA A 184 21.38 5.32 -5.47
CA ALA A 184 22.41 4.69 -6.30
C ALA A 184 23.80 5.09 -5.85
N HIS A 185 24.76 4.18 -6.03
CA HIS A 185 26.20 4.44 -5.85
C HIS A 185 26.61 4.92 -4.44
N THR A 186 25.84 4.57 -3.42
CA THR A 186 26.23 4.79 -2.03
C THR A 186 26.98 3.60 -1.44
N ASN A 187 27.92 3.89 -0.53
CA ASN A 187 28.54 2.87 0.29
C ASN A 187 27.67 2.43 1.47
N PHE A 188 26.72 3.27 1.87
CA PHE A 188 25.87 3.08 3.04
C PHE A 188 24.45 3.57 2.75
N MET A 189 23.44 2.79 3.12
CA MET A 189 22.05 3.24 3.16
C MET A 189 21.68 3.70 4.57
N GLY A 190 20.98 4.83 4.64
CA GLY A 190 20.40 5.36 5.87
C GLY A 190 19.22 4.51 6.32
N GLN A 191 18.85 4.65 7.60
CA GLN A 191 17.67 3.97 8.13
C GLN A 191 16.35 4.63 7.71
N ASP A 192 16.36 5.86 7.19
CA ASP A 192 15.18 6.57 6.68
C ASP A 192 14.00 6.59 7.69
N GLY A 193 14.29 6.63 8.99
CA GLY A 193 13.32 6.61 10.07
C GLY A 193 12.70 5.24 10.38
N TRP A 194 13.23 4.14 9.82
CA TRP A 194 12.86 2.77 10.16
C TRP A 194 13.60 2.29 11.41
N ILE A 195 12.89 1.55 12.26
CA ILE A 195 13.40 1.01 13.52
C ILE A 195 13.82 -0.44 13.27
N SER A 196 15.07 -0.78 13.62
CA SER A 196 15.56 -2.16 13.58
C SER A 196 15.07 -2.93 14.80
N ILE A 197 14.43 -4.08 14.58
CA ILE A 197 13.99 -4.99 15.64
C ILE A 197 15.11 -5.99 15.87
N ASN A 198 15.72 -5.99 17.08
CA ASN A 198 16.76 -6.92 17.54
C ASN A 198 17.98 -7.10 16.60
N GLY A 199 18.10 -6.27 15.56
CA GLY A 199 19.10 -6.35 14.49
C GLY A 199 20.22 -5.35 14.66
N ILE A 200 21.35 -5.63 14.01
CA ILE A 200 22.41 -4.63 13.88
C ILE A 200 21.92 -3.59 12.87
N SER A 201 21.59 -2.41 13.41
CA SER A 201 21.26 -1.22 12.63
C SER A 201 22.36 -0.93 11.61
N GLY A 202 22.05 -1.03 10.32
CA GLY A 202 23.01 -0.69 9.28
C GLY A 202 22.70 -1.27 7.91
N SER A 203 23.55 -0.90 6.97
CA SER A 203 23.52 -1.37 5.59
C SER A 203 24.67 -2.33 5.31
N SER A 204 24.50 -3.13 4.25
CA SER A 204 25.54 -3.99 3.67
C SER A 204 25.56 -3.82 2.15
N LYS A 205 26.40 -4.59 1.47
CA LYS A 205 26.47 -4.63 0.01
C LYS A 205 26.49 -6.06 -0.48
N CYS A 206 25.77 -6.30 -1.57
CA CYS A 206 25.74 -7.59 -2.25
C CYS A 206 25.99 -7.38 -3.75
N GLY A 207 27.15 -7.78 -4.28
CA GLY A 207 27.44 -7.58 -5.71
C GLY A 207 27.36 -6.11 -6.16
N GLY A 208 27.78 -5.18 -5.29
CA GLY A 208 27.69 -3.74 -5.54
C GLY A 208 26.30 -3.13 -5.34
N VAL A 209 25.29 -3.93 -4.99
CA VAL A 209 23.93 -3.51 -4.65
C VAL A 209 23.89 -3.17 -3.15
N PRO A 210 23.75 -1.90 -2.74
CA PRO A 210 23.67 -1.55 -1.32
C PRO A 210 22.29 -1.92 -0.73
N LEU A 211 22.26 -2.56 0.43
CA LEU A 211 21.04 -3.06 1.07
C LEU A 211 20.91 -2.46 2.47
N ILE A 212 19.69 -2.14 2.92
CA ILE A 212 19.45 -2.05 4.36
C ILE A 212 19.35 -3.49 4.86
N GLY A 213 20.03 -3.81 5.97
CA GLY A 213 20.23 -5.21 6.34
C GLY A 213 21.25 -5.91 5.45
N GLY A 214 20.97 -7.16 5.10
CA GLY A 214 21.81 -8.09 4.34
C GLY A 214 22.78 -8.87 5.22
N TYR A 215 23.82 -9.42 4.59
CA TYR A 215 24.83 -10.25 5.25
C TYR A 215 25.42 -9.58 6.50
N GLN A 216 25.45 -10.31 7.61
CA GLN A 216 25.87 -9.87 8.94
C GLN A 216 25.06 -8.71 9.53
N ARG A 217 23.81 -8.53 9.09
CA ARG A 217 22.91 -7.47 9.58
C ARG A 217 21.55 -7.99 10.03
N PHE A 218 20.79 -8.65 9.14
CA PHE A 218 19.47 -9.22 9.45
C PHE A 218 19.46 -10.73 9.18
N GLY A 219 19.34 -11.52 10.24
CA GLY A 219 19.12 -12.97 10.24
C GLY A 219 17.97 -13.34 11.19
N LYS A 220 18.13 -14.43 11.96
CA LYS A 220 17.13 -14.87 12.95
C LYS A 220 16.66 -13.76 13.89
N ASN A 221 15.35 -13.67 14.06
CA ASN A 221 14.67 -12.73 14.96
C ASN A 221 15.02 -11.25 14.68
N GLN A 222 15.37 -10.89 13.45
CA GLN A 222 15.73 -9.53 13.05
C GLN A 222 14.84 -9.02 11.92
N GLY A 223 14.62 -7.69 11.90
CA GLY A 223 13.81 -7.04 10.89
C GLY A 223 13.68 -5.54 11.05
N LEU A 224 12.72 -4.95 10.33
CA LEU A 224 12.51 -3.50 10.27
C LEU A 224 11.04 -3.16 10.46
N SER A 225 10.77 -2.06 11.16
CA SER A 225 9.43 -1.56 11.41
C SER A 225 9.33 -0.05 11.23
N LYS A 226 8.22 0.43 10.67
CA LYS A 226 7.89 1.85 10.63
C LYS A 226 6.39 2.09 10.56
N THR A 227 5.91 3.08 11.29
CA THR A 227 4.54 3.60 11.17
C THR A 227 4.53 4.86 10.33
N ILE A 228 3.64 4.92 9.35
CA ILE A 228 3.51 6.02 8.40
C ILE A 228 2.08 6.55 8.47
N ARG A 229 1.90 7.84 8.76
CA ARG A 229 0.60 8.51 8.70
C ARG A 229 0.24 8.86 7.27
N LEU A 230 -1.04 8.71 6.94
CA LEU A 230 -1.56 8.84 5.59
C LEU A 230 -2.80 9.74 5.60
N GLN A 231 -3.05 10.40 4.47
CA GLN A 231 -4.32 11.09 4.24
C GLN A 231 -5.46 10.07 4.08
N PRO A 232 -6.74 10.47 4.17
CA PRO A 232 -7.88 9.62 3.85
C PRO A 232 -7.68 8.85 2.53
N HIS A 233 -7.79 7.53 2.60
CA HIS A 233 -7.52 6.62 1.47
C HIS A 233 -8.28 5.31 1.64
N TYR A 234 -8.28 4.48 0.59
CA TYR A 234 -8.96 3.18 0.59
C TYR A 234 -8.06 2.01 0.16
N LYS A 235 -6.88 2.29 -0.42
CA LYS A 235 -5.90 1.27 -0.83
C LYS A 235 -4.47 1.72 -0.61
N LEU A 236 -3.59 0.75 -0.41
CA LEU A 236 -2.14 0.88 -0.41
C LEU A 236 -1.52 0.00 -1.48
N ARG A 237 -0.41 0.48 -2.07
CA ARG A 237 0.46 -0.30 -2.94
C ARG A 237 1.90 -0.17 -2.48
N LEU A 238 2.56 -1.29 -2.19
CA LEU A 238 3.96 -1.31 -1.76
C LEU A 238 4.81 -2.01 -2.80
N LEU A 239 5.85 -1.32 -3.26
CA LEU A 239 6.96 -1.88 -4.01
C LEU A 239 8.19 -1.94 -3.12
N VAL A 240 8.89 -3.07 -3.14
CA VAL A 240 10.17 -3.25 -2.43
C VAL A 240 10.98 -4.35 -3.09
N LEU A 241 12.31 -4.22 -3.08
CA LEU A 241 13.21 -5.30 -3.45
C LEU A 241 13.67 -6.06 -2.21
N TRP A 242 13.46 -7.37 -2.21
CA TRP A 242 13.94 -8.32 -1.22
C TRP A 242 15.22 -9.01 -1.70
N ALA A 243 16.25 -9.05 -0.88
CA ALA A 243 17.46 -9.82 -1.12
C ALA A 243 17.49 -11.05 -0.19
N LYS A 244 17.50 -12.26 -0.76
CA LYS A 244 17.77 -13.51 -0.03
C LYS A 244 19.25 -13.85 -0.17
N ILE A 245 19.92 -14.10 0.96
CA ILE A 245 21.37 -14.30 1.04
C ILE A 245 21.66 -15.50 1.94
N ASP A 246 22.59 -16.34 1.49
CA ASP A 246 23.07 -17.53 2.19
C ASP A 246 22.02 -18.65 2.40
N SER A 247 22.08 -19.36 3.52
CA SER A 247 21.66 -20.77 3.64
C SER A 247 20.19 -20.99 3.99
N TRP A 248 19.28 -20.22 3.39
CA TRP A 248 17.86 -20.37 3.71
C TRP A 248 17.38 -21.79 3.38
N ASP A 249 16.71 -22.48 4.29
CA ASP A 249 16.43 -23.91 4.14
C ASP A 249 14.99 -24.31 4.50
N ASN A 250 14.03 -23.74 3.75
CA ASN A 250 12.57 -23.83 3.93
C ASN A 250 12.01 -22.76 4.87
N GLU A 251 12.48 -21.53 4.66
CA GLU A 251 12.17 -20.38 5.51
C GLU A 251 11.51 -19.28 4.71
N ASN A 252 10.80 -18.39 5.40
CA ASN A 252 9.91 -17.43 4.77
C ASN A 252 10.39 -15.99 4.95
N GLY A 253 10.31 -15.20 3.88
CA GLY A 253 10.28 -13.75 3.96
C GLY A 253 8.84 -13.27 4.17
N LEU A 254 8.64 -12.23 4.98
CA LEU A 254 7.32 -11.76 5.41
C LEU A 254 7.22 -10.24 5.35
N ILE A 255 6.06 -9.74 4.90
CA ILE A 255 5.66 -8.34 5.05
C ILE A 255 4.31 -8.31 5.76
N LEU A 256 4.20 -7.48 6.80
CA LEU A 256 2.96 -7.29 7.55
C LEU A 256 2.55 -5.82 7.55
N PHE A 257 1.26 -5.57 7.33
CA PHE A 257 0.62 -4.27 7.54
C PHE A 257 -0.27 -4.39 8.78
N ASP A 258 -0.03 -3.56 9.79
CA ASP A 258 -0.78 -3.52 11.05
C ASP A 258 -0.88 -4.90 11.73
N GLY A 259 0.20 -5.68 11.64
CA GLY A 259 0.26 -7.04 12.18
C GLY A 259 -0.42 -8.11 11.31
N LYS A 260 -1.09 -7.74 10.21
CA LYS A 260 -1.63 -8.69 9.23
C LYS A 260 -0.62 -8.97 8.13
N GLN A 261 -0.35 -10.25 7.88
CA GLN A 261 0.54 -10.68 6.79
C GLN A 261 -0.08 -10.33 5.43
N VAL A 262 0.65 -9.53 4.64
CA VAL A 262 0.27 -9.12 3.27
C VAL A 262 1.15 -9.76 2.20
N TRP A 263 2.32 -10.28 2.59
CA TRP A 263 3.18 -11.08 1.73
C TRP A 263 3.91 -12.16 2.53
N ASN A 264 4.03 -13.34 1.94
CA ASN A 264 4.77 -14.48 2.48
C ASN A 264 5.35 -15.30 1.33
N GLN A 265 6.65 -15.55 1.36
CA GLN A 265 7.33 -16.36 0.36
C GLN A 265 8.36 -17.27 1.02
N ASN A 266 8.22 -18.57 0.78
CA ASN A 266 9.21 -19.56 1.13
C ASN A 266 10.43 -19.50 0.19
N PHE A 267 11.61 -19.67 0.76
CA PHE A 267 12.88 -19.79 0.06
C PHE A 267 13.70 -20.98 0.56
N ASN A 268 14.50 -21.52 -0.35
CA ASN A 268 15.44 -22.60 -0.12
C ASN A 268 16.86 -22.23 -0.60
N ASN A 269 17.80 -23.13 -0.32
CA ASN A 269 19.22 -22.90 -0.54
C ASN A 269 19.55 -22.61 -2.01
N ASP A 270 18.85 -23.29 -2.91
CA ASP A 270 19.03 -23.25 -4.36
C ASP A 270 18.13 -22.21 -5.06
N ASN A 271 17.29 -21.48 -4.32
CA ASN A 271 16.46 -20.43 -4.89
C ASN A 271 17.30 -19.19 -5.18
N GLY A 272 17.40 -18.80 -6.45
CA GLY A 272 18.19 -17.66 -6.88
C GLY A 272 18.96 -17.88 -8.17
N TYR A 273 19.97 -17.06 -8.35
CA TYR A 273 20.94 -17.23 -9.44
C TYR A 273 21.70 -18.53 -9.25
N GLN A 274 22.12 -19.17 -10.34
CA GLN A 274 23.00 -20.36 -10.29
C GLN A 274 24.38 -20.11 -9.66
N VAL A 275 24.64 -18.87 -9.23
CA VAL A 275 25.88 -18.44 -8.62
C VAL A 275 25.61 -17.58 -7.40
N LYS A 276 26.51 -17.66 -6.43
CA LYS A 276 26.45 -16.83 -5.24
C LYS A 276 27.07 -15.45 -5.47
N VAL A 277 26.25 -14.41 -5.36
CA VAL A 277 26.70 -13.02 -5.54
C VAL A 277 27.42 -12.52 -4.29
N CYS A 278 26.89 -12.78 -3.09
CA CYS A 278 27.43 -12.31 -1.81
C CYS A 278 27.07 -13.27 -0.66
N GLY A 279 27.52 -12.94 0.55
CA GLY A 279 27.29 -13.74 1.75
C GLY A 279 28.54 -14.50 2.21
N ASN A 280 28.33 -15.62 2.91
CA ASN A 280 29.39 -16.51 3.36
C ASN A 280 30.12 -17.21 2.18
N SER A 281 31.17 -17.98 2.45
CA SER A 281 32.03 -18.58 1.41
C SER A 281 31.42 -19.80 0.69
N GLU A 282 30.30 -20.36 1.15
CA GLU A 282 29.72 -21.59 0.60
C GLU A 282 28.97 -21.30 -0.71
N PRO A 283 29.43 -21.82 -1.87
CA PRO A 283 28.90 -21.46 -3.18
C PRO A 283 27.49 -22.01 -3.49
N LYS A 284 27.04 -23.09 -2.84
CA LYS A 284 25.72 -23.69 -3.12
C LYS A 284 24.54 -22.82 -2.65
N TYR A 285 24.80 -21.82 -1.82
CA TYR A 285 23.79 -20.91 -1.30
C TYR A 285 23.53 -19.77 -2.28
N HIS A 286 22.49 -19.94 -3.10
CA HIS A 286 22.16 -19.01 -4.17
C HIS A 286 21.67 -17.67 -3.61
N THR A 287 22.10 -16.58 -4.22
CA THR A 287 21.60 -15.23 -3.94
C THR A 287 20.39 -14.94 -4.83
N LEU A 288 19.42 -14.18 -4.33
CA LEU A 288 18.24 -13.80 -5.10
C LEU A 288 17.83 -12.35 -4.77
N PHE A 289 17.60 -11.53 -5.80
CA PHE A 289 16.94 -10.24 -5.66
C PHE A 289 15.51 -10.32 -6.23
N LYS A 290 14.50 -10.37 -5.36
CA LYS A 290 13.10 -10.49 -5.72
C LYS A 290 12.35 -9.18 -5.50
N ARG A 291 11.74 -8.64 -6.56
CA ARG A 291 10.80 -7.51 -6.42
C ARG A 291 9.46 -8.00 -5.91
N ILE A 292 8.91 -7.24 -5.00
CA ILE A 292 7.60 -7.45 -4.39
C ILE A 292 6.77 -6.23 -4.75
N ASP A 293 5.58 -6.46 -5.28
CA ASP A 293 4.56 -5.46 -5.58
C ASP A 293 3.25 -6.00 -5.03
N ILE A 294 2.74 -5.36 -3.97
CA ILE A 294 1.51 -5.77 -3.28
C ILE A 294 0.54 -4.61 -3.25
N THR A 295 -0.72 -4.88 -3.53
CA THR A 295 -1.82 -3.94 -3.36
C THR A 295 -2.82 -4.51 -2.36
N VAL A 296 -3.19 -3.71 -1.37
CA VAL A 296 -4.10 -4.11 -0.29
C VAL A 296 -5.12 -3.03 -0.01
N ASP A 297 -6.35 -3.43 0.31
CA ASP A 297 -7.36 -2.51 0.82
C ASP A 297 -6.96 -2.07 2.24
N HIS A 298 -6.97 -0.76 2.47
CA HIS A 298 -6.58 -0.17 3.74
C HIS A 298 -7.13 1.25 3.84
N SER A 299 -7.75 1.58 4.98
CA SER A 299 -8.39 2.87 5.24
C SER A 299 -8.02 3.50 6.58
N GLY A 300 -7.06 2.92 7.31
CA GLY A 300 -6.53 3.50 8.55
C GLY A 300 -5.82 4.82 8.29
N ASP A 301 -5.80 5.74 9.25
CA ASP A 301 -5.09 7.03 9.17
C ASP A 301 -3.56 6.90 9.24
N GLN A 302 -3.08 5.69 9.50
CA GLN A 302 -1.69 5.28 9.45
C GLN A 302 -1.59 3.81 9.10
N VAL A 303 -0.42 3.39 8.63
CA VAL A 303 -0.07 1.97 8.45
C VAL A 303 1.24 1.69 9.18
N LYS A 304 1.30 0.61 9.96
CA LYS A 304 2.54 0.04 10.48
C LYS A 304 3.02 -1.06 9.53
N ILE A 305 4.19 -0.88 8.95
CA ILE A 305 4.82 -1.86 8.07
C ILE A 305 5.94 -2.56 8.82
N ASP A 306 5.89 -3.89 8.86
CA ASP A 306 6.92 -4.74 9.42
C ASP A 306 7.51 -5.67 8.34
N PHE A 307 8.84 -5.68 8.22
CA PHE A 307 9.59 -6.64 7.41
C PHE A 307 10.23 -7.69 8.31
N TRP A 308 9.95 -8.96 8.06
CA TRP A 308 10.35 -10.06 8.93
C TRP A 308 10.76 -11.31 8.15
N SER A 309 11.37 -12.27 8.84
CA SER A 309 11.65 -13.59 8.28
C SER A 309 11.48 -14.69 9.32
N SER A 310 11.32 -15.93 8.86
CA SER A 310 11.35 -17.11 9.74
C SER A 310 12.75 -17.73 9.85
N LEU A 311 13.81 -16.95 9.54
CA LEU A 311 15.19 -17.41 9.61
C LEU A 311 15.51 -17.98 10.99
N ASP A 312 16.21 -19.10 11.04
CA ASP A 312 16.52 -19.81 12.28
C ASP A 312 18.00 -19.77 12.70
N SER A 313 18.86 -19.19 11.87
CA SER A 313 20.30 -19.01 12.08
C SER A 313 20.76 -17.54 12.08
N GLY A 314 22.01 -17.32 12.48
CA GLY A 314 22.61 -16.00 12.60
C GLY A 314 22.77 -15.28 11.26
N SER A 315 22.87 -13.94 11.28
CA SER A 315 22.97 -13.11 10.07
C SER A 315 24.22 -13.37 9.20
N ASP A 316 25.19 -14.10 9.70
CA ASP A 316 26.41 -14.55 9.02
C ASP A 316 26.26 -15.91 8.32
N ASP A 317 25.11 -16.58 8.48
CA ASP A 317 24.76 -17.83 7.80
C ASP A 317 23.42 -17.75 7.07
N GLU A 318 22.44 -17.01 7.60
CA GLU A 318 21.15 -16.76 6.95
C GLU A 318 20.84 -15.28 7.03
N SER A 319 20.63 -14.63 5.88
CA SER A 319 20.32 -13.21 5.91
C SER A 319 19.40 -12.72 4.81
N PHE A 320 18.74 -11.59 5.09
CA PHE A 320 18.02 -10.81 4.09
C PHE A 320 18.40 -9.34 4.13
N GLY A 321 18.21 -8.65 3.01
CA GLY A 321 18.27 -7.21 2.93
C GLY A 321 17.13 -6.64 2.09
N LEU A 322 16.91 -5.33 2.20
CA LEU A 322 15.85 -4.62 1.49
C LEU A 322 16.43 -3.43 0.70
N ARG A 323 15.70 -3.01 -0.32
CA ARG A 323 16.03 -1.88 -1.19
C ARG A 323 14.74 -1.35 -1.87
N ASP A 324 14.77 -0.12 -2.38
CA ASP A 324 13.78 0.44 -3.30
C ASP A 324 12.35 0.39 -2.73
N LEU A 325 12.20 0.76 -1.47
CA LEU A 325 10.88 0.82 -0.86
C LEU A 325 10.13 2.03 -1.42
N GLN A 326 8.97 1.79 -2.01
CA GLN A 326 8.03 2.81 -2.45
C GLN A 326 6.64 2.43 -1.96
N LEU A 327 6.05 3.27 -1.12
CA LEU A 327 4.67 3.13 -0.66
C LEU A 327 3.81 4.17 -1.36
N PHE A 328 2.73 3.71 -1.98
CA PHE A 328 1.69 4.52 -2.59
C PHE A 328 0.35 4.27 -1.91
N TYR A 329 -0.54 5.25 -2.00
CA TYR A 329 -1.92 5.16 -1.53
C TYR A 329 -2.88 5.72 -2.59
N ALA A 330 -4.09 5.18 -2.64
CA ALA A 330 -5.18 5.71 -3.45
C ALA A 330 -6.08 6.57 -2.55
N PRO A 331 -6.05 7.91 -2.67
CA PRO A 331 -6.74 8.81 -1.75
C PRO A 331 -8.25 8.73 -1.94
N CYS A 332 -8.99 9.08 -0.89
CA CYS A 332 -10.39 9.44 -1.04
C CYS A 332 -10.53 10.73 -1.87
N GLN A 333 -11.72 10.96 -2.43
CA GLN A 333 -12.04 12.25 -3.03
C GLN A 333 -11.87 13.37 -2.00
N ASP A 334 -11.52 14.57 -2.45
CA ASP A 334 -11.50 15.78 -1.63
C ASP A 334 -12.74 15.89 -0.74
N GLN A 335 -12.53 16.32 0.49
CA GLN A 335 -13.57 16.45 1.52
C GLN A 335 -14.20 15.12 1.98
N CYS A 336 -13.70 13.96 1.56
CA CYS A 336 -14.09 12.66 2.09
C CYS A 336 -13.03 12.14 3.08
N GLU A 337 -13.44 11.85 4.31
CA GLU A 337 -12.56 11.36 5.38
C GLU A 337 -12.45 9.83 5.42
N VAL A 338 -13.47 9.12 4.93
CA VAL A 338 -13.49 7.65 4.83
C VAL A 338 -14.20 7.27 3.55
N CYS A 339 -13.60 6.43 2.73
CA CYS A 339 -14.15 5.97 1.46
C CYS A 339 -13.84 4.48 1.22
N LYS A 340 -14.58 3.85 0.31
CA LYS A 340 -14.29 2.49 -0.17
C LYS A 340 -13.74 2.44 -1.61
N GLY A 341 -13.64 3.60 -2.26
CA GLY A 341 -13.25 3.73 -3.65
C GLY A 341 -13.02 5.17 -4.07
N GLU A 342 -12.71 5.36 -5.35
CA GLU A 342 -12.34 6.65 -5.94
C GLU A 342 -13.53 7.56 -6.21
N LEU A 343 -14.72 7.00 -6.40
CA LEU A 343 -15.88 7.77 -6.79
C LEU A 343 -16.46 8.50 -5.58
N GLY A 344 -16.99 9.70 -5.78
CA GLY A 344 -17.66 10.44 -4.71
C GLY A 344 -18.84 9.68 -4.10
N SER A 345 -19.58 8.92 -4.92
CA SER A 345 -20.63 8.01 -4.44
C SER A 345 -20.13 6.91 -3.49
N GLU A 346 -18.82 6.65 -3.47
CA GLU A 346 -18.15 5.68 -2.60
C GLU A 346 -17.53 6.31 -1.35
N CYS A 347 -17.74 7.61 -1.15
CA CYS A 347 -17.48 8.22 0.15
C CYS A 347 -18.40 7.62 1.21
N ILE A 348 -17.86 7.31 2.37
CA ILE A 348 -18.60 6.80 3.54
C ILE A 348 -18.81 7.93 4.56
N ARG A 349 -17.80 8.80 4.72
CA ARG A 349 -17.86 9.93 5.65
C ARG A 349 -17.28 11.18 5.02
N CYS A 350 -18.10 12.22 4.91
CA CYS A 350 -17.63 13.53 4.50
C CYS A 350 -16.96 14.26 5.68
N SER A 351 -16.05 15.15 5.34
CA SER A 351 -15.40 16.06 6.28
C SER A 351 -16.38 17.09 6.83
N ASN A 352 -15.97 17.79 7.89
CA ASN A 352 -16.80 18.76 8.58
C ASN A 352 -17.52 19.72 7.61
N TYR A 353 -18.84 19.85 7.77
CA TYR A 353 -19.74 20.70 6.97
C TYR A 353 -20.02 20.22 5.53
N GLN A 354 -19.59 19.01 5.17
CA GLN A 354 -19.83 18.39 3.86
C GLN A 354 -20.79 17.17 3.98
N PHE A 355 -21.51 16.88 2.89
CA PHE A 355 -22.69 16.00 2.86
C PHE A 355 -22.59 15.08 1.66
N GLN A 356 -22.87 13.81 1.85
CA GLN A 356 -22.86 12.86 0.75
C GLN A 356 -24.10 13.05 -0.13
N ASN A 357 -23.88 13.32 -1.40
CA ASN A 357 -24.87 13.26 -2.46
C ASN A 357 -24.48 12.19 -3.50
N VAL A 358 -25.29 12.01 -4.55
CA VAL A 358 -25.05 10.98 -5.60
C VAL A 358 -23.68 11.14 -6.30
N LYS A 359 -23.09 12.33 -6.27
CA LYS A 359 -21.79 12.68 -6.86
C LYS A 359 -20.64 12.82 -5.84
N GLY A 360 -20.89 12.62 -4.54
CA GLY A 360 -19.89 12.76 -3.48
C GLY A 360 -20.20 13.83 -2.46
N CYS A 361 -19.17 14.28 -1.74
CA CYS A 361 -19.30 15.27 -0.69
C CYS A 361 -19.56 16.68 -1.26
N SER A 362 -20.59 17.35 -0.75
CA SER A 362 -20.92 18.75 -1.05
C SER A 362 -21.28 19.52 0.21
N GLU A 363 -21.10 20.84 0.23
CA GLU A 363 -21.49 21.67 1.37
C GLU A 363 -22.96 21.46 1.76
N ALA A 364 -23.25 21.57 3.06
CA ALA A 364 -24.60 21.59 3.59
C ALA A 364 -25.41 22.66 2.87
N GLN A 365 -26.55 22.30 2.30
CA GLN A 365 -27.63 23.25 2.32
C GLN A 365 -28.20 23.25 3.76
N SER A 366 -27.88 24.30 4.52
CA SER A 366 -28.59 24.84 5.70
C SER A 366 -28.84 23.95 6.95
N PHE A 367 -27.93 23.05 7.34
CA PHE A 367 -27.97 22.42 8.68
C PHE A 367 -27.02 23.10 9.67
N TYR A 368 -27.51 23.36 10.88
CA TYR A 368 -26.77 23.95 12.00
C TYR A 368 -26.48 22.88 13.05
N ILE A 369 -25.26 22.89 13.56
CA ILE A 369 -24.82 21.93 14.58
C ILE A 369 -25.48 22.30 15.91
N LEU A 370 -26.26 21.38 16.47
CA LEU A 370 -26.78 21.48 17.82
C LEU A 370 -25.76 20.96 18.83
N GLU A 371 -25.23 19.76 18.58
CA GLU A 371 -24.32 19.05 19.48
C GLU A 371 -23.19 18.39 18.71
N ARG A 372 -21.99 18.41 19.30
CA ARG A 372 -20.89 17.49 19.00
C ARG A 372 -20.34 16.90 20.28
N SER A 373 -20.38 15.58 20.40
CA SER A 373 -19.82 14.84 21.54
C SER A 373 -18.76 13.84 21.11
N PHE A 374 -17.76 13.63 21.97
CA PHE A 374 -16.76 12.55 21.82
C PHE A 374 -15.84 12.64 20.58
N TYR A 375 -15.58 13.86 20.09
CA TYR A 375 -14.62 14.12 19.00
C TYR A 375 -13.17 14.20 19.50
N ALA A 376 -12.96 14.48 20.79
CA ALA A 376 -11.63 14.51 21.37
C ALA A 376 -10.98 13.13 21.28
N GLN A 377 -9.66 13.10 21.08
CA GLN A 377 -8.90 11.85 21.02
C GLN A 377 -9.09 11.04 22.32
N LYS A 378 -9.04 11.72 23.47
CA LYS A 378 -9.32 11.17 24.80
C LYS A 378 -10.35 12.01 25.53
N PHE A 379 -11.25 11.37 26.26
CA PHE A 379 -12.25 12.03 27.11
C PHE A 379 -12.55 11.16 28.33
N THR A 380 -13.06 11.77 29.41
CA THR A 380 -13.35 11.07 30.68
C THR A 380 -14.80 11.19 31.13
N SER A 381 -15.61 11.98 30.42
CA SER A 381 -17.00 12.25 30.77
C SER A 381 -17.94 11.72 29.69
N LEU A 382 -19.18 11.41 30.06
CA LEU A 382 -20.24 11.04 29.12
C LEU A 382 -20.99 12.22 28.53
N GLU A 383 -20.59 13.47 28.80
CA GLU A 383 -21.20 14.67 28.19
C GLU A 383 -22.75 14.69 28.29
N GLY A 384 -23.33 14.16 29.38
CA GLY A 384 -24.78 14.09 29.59
C GLY A 384 -25.50 12.87 28.98
N TRP A 385 -24.77 11.96 28.33
CA TRP A 385 -25.30 10.66 27.94
C TRP A 385 -25.49 9.76 29.15
N ILE A 386 -26.59 9.00 29.14
CA ILE A 386 -26.97 8.05 30.18
C ILE A 386 -26.88 6.64 29.58
N LEU A 387 -26.03 5.80 30.15
CA LEU A 387 -25.96 4.38 29.81
C LEU A 387 -26.84 3.59 30.79
N LYS A 388 -27.64 2.66 30.27
CA LYS A 388 -28.48 1.75 31.06
C LYS A 388 -28.08 0.29 30.78
N GLU A 389 -28.35 -0.58 31.75
CA GLU A 389 -28.07 -2.04 31.68
C GLU A 389 -26.60 -2.35 31.32
N THR A 390 -25.66 -1.56 31.84
CA THR A 390 -24.21 -1.78 31.65
C THR A 390 -23.70 -2.94 32.50
N GLN A 391 -22.79 -3.75 31.97
CA GLN A 391 -22.29 -4.94 32.68
C GLN A 391 -21.04 -4.70 33.56
N GLN A 392 -20.45 -3.49 33.49
CA GLN A 392 -19.37 -3.06 34.37
C GLN A 392 -19.63 -1.64 34.89
N ASN A 393 -18.97 -1.26 35.98
CA ASN A 393 -18.96 0.12 36.49
C ASN A 393 -18.17 1.10 35.59
N LEU A 394 -17.52 0.60 34.53
CA LEU A 394 -16.86 1.41 33.52
C LEU A 394 -17.89 1.84 32.47
N MET A 395 -17.78 3.09 32.00
CA MET A 395 -18.70 3.66 31.01
C MET A 395 -18.03 4.05 29.68
N ILE A 396 -16.70 3.97 29.64
CA ILE A 396 -15.86 4.31 28.50
C ILE A 396 -14.73 3.29 28.38
N THR A 397 -14.25 3.08 27.16
CA THR A 397 -13.13 2.18 26.85
C THR A 397 -12.06 2.92 26.06
N ASP A 398 -10.79 2.71 26.39
CA ASP A 398 -9.68 3.12 25.54
C ASP A 398 -9.47 2.09 24.43
N TYR A 399 -9.52 2.56 23.18
CA TYR A 399 -9.29 1.77 21.99
C TYR A 399 -8.15 2.40 21.17
N GLN A 400 -7.02 1.71 21.07
CA GLN A 400 -5.79 2.25 20.50
C GLN A 400 -5.43 3.61 21.13
N ASP A 401 -5.33 4.66 20.33
CA ASP A 401 -5.05 6.03 20.77
C ASP A 401 -6.32 6.83 21.08
N LYS A 402 -7.51 6.22 20.98
CA LYS A 402 -8.82 6.86 21.11
C LYS A 402 -9.58 6.40 22.36
N THR A 403 -10.55 7.17 22.82
CA THR A 403 -11.56 6.73 23.81
C THR A 403 -12.92 6.60 23.12
N ILE A 404 -13.72 5.64 23.54
CA ILE A 404 -15.09 5.41 23.06
C ILE A 404 -16.06 5.34 24.25
N VAL A 405 -17.32 5.71 24.03
CA VAL A 405 -18.40 5.46 25.00
C VAL A 405 -18.85 4.01 24.86
N GLY A 406 -19.04 3.32 25.99
CA GLY A 406 -19.23 1.87 25.99
C GLY A 406 -17.92 1.16 25.68
N GLY A 407 -18.01 0.10 24.87
CA GLY A 407 -16.87 -0.75 24.51
C GLY A 407 -16.94 -2.14 25.16
N GLN A 408 -15.82 -2.86 25.06
CA GLN A 408 -15.71 -4.25 25.52
C GLN A 408 -16.19 -4.41 26.97
N ASN A 409 -17.04 -5.40 27.23
CA ASN A 409 -17.61 -5.69 28.56
C ASN A 409 -18.52 -4.58 29.14
N ILE A 410 -18.94 -3.58 28.38
CA ILE A 410 -19.78 -2.48 28.89
C ILE A 410 -21.20 -2.54 28.34
N LEU A 411 -21.38 -2.43 27.02
CA LEU A 411 -22.70 -2.40 26.37
C LEU A 411 -22.94 -3.72 25.63
N GLY A 412 -23.74 -4.62 26.23
CA GLY A 412 -24.14 -5.92 25.66
C GLY A 412 -25.67 -6.04 25.53
N VAL A 413 -26.23 -7.23 25.72
CA VAL A 413 -27.69 -7.47 25.73
C VAL A 413 -28.44 -6.49 26.62
N GLY A 414 -29.49 -5.86 26.06
CA GLY A 414 -30.37 -4.93 26.75
C GLY A 414 -29.79 -3.53 27.03
N ALA A 415 -28.50 -3.30 26.77
CA ALA A 415 -27.87 -2.02 27.03
C ALA A 415 -28.36 -0.92 26.08
N THR A 416 -28.49 0.31 26.60
CA THR A 416 -28.89 1.48 25.83
C THR A 416 -28.07 2.70 26.20
N ALA A 417 -27.79 3.57 25.23
CA ALA A 417 -27.25 4.91 25.45
C ALA A 417 -28.30 5.97 25.07
N GLU A 418 -28.63 6.86 25.99
CA GLU A 418 -29.69 7.86 25.81
C GLU A 418 -29.23 9.28 26.14
N LYS A 419 -29.72 10.26 25.38
CA LYS A 419 -29.60 11.68 25.73
C LYS A 419 -30.80 12.47 25.18
N LEU A 420 -31.35 13.35 26.03
CA LEU A 420 -32.40 14.29 25.66
C LEU A 420 -31.78 15.60 25.17
N PHE A 421 -32.21 16.07 24.01
CA PHE A 421 -31.78 17.32 23.41
C PHE A 421 -32.91 18.35 23.38
N ILE A 422 -32.59 19.61 23.64
CA ILE A 422 -33.51 20.74 23.49
C ILE A 422 -33.17 21.44 22.16
N LEU A 423 -34.18 21.64 21.32
CA LEU A 423 -34.03 22.03 19.93
C LEU A 423 -34.66 23.40 19.63
N PRO A 424 -34.01 24.25 18.83
CA PRO A 424 -34.64 25.43 18.23
C PRO A 424 -35.65 25.02 17.14
N PRO A 425 -36.46 25.95 16.60
CA PRO A 425 -37.40 25.65 15.51
C PRO A 425 -36.70 25.08 14.26
N HIS A 426 -37.21 23.95 13.76
CA HIS A 426 -36.68 23.21 12.61
C HIS A 426 -37.78 22.34 11.99
N THR A 427 -37.49 21.70 10.85
CA THR A 427 -38.39 20.73 10.18
C THR A 427 -37.76 19.35 10.00
N GLN A 428 -36.43 19.28 10.09
CA GLN A 428 -35.65 18.06 9.94
C GLN A 428 -34.47 18.07 10.91
N LEU A 429 -34.10 16.86 11.35
CA LEU A 429 -32.85 16.61 12.03
C LEU A 429 -31.93 15.77 11.17
N ARG A 430 -30.63 15.94 11.40
CA ARG A 430 -29.59 15.06 10.91
C ARG A 430 -28.79 14.53 12.08
N LEU A 431 -28.58 13.23 12.11
CA LEU A 431 -27.77 12.55 13.12
C LEU A 431 -26.61 11.85 12.43
N GLU A 432 -25.40 12.04 12.96
CA GLU A 432 -24.19 11.32 12.58
C GLU A 432 -23.53 10.72 13.81
N VAL A 433 -23.08 9.48 13.71
CA VAL A 433 -22.35 8.81 14.80
C VAL A 433 -21.45 7.70 14.26
N THR A 434 -20.30 7.52 14.89
CA THR A 434 -19.40 6.38 14.63
C THR A 434 -19.68 5.29 15.66
N LEU A 435 -20.04 4.11 15.21
CA LEU A 435 -20.38 2.93 16.00
C LEU A 435 -19.26 1.89 15.91
N TYR A 436 -19.03 1.17 17.00
CA TYR A 436 -18.06 0.09 17.10
C TYR A 436 -18.79 -1.22 17.36
N LYS A 437 -18.68 -2.17 16.44
CA LYS A 437 -18.98 -3.59 16.68
C LYS A 437 -17.74 -4.22 17.33
N ILE A 438 -17.94 -4.87 18.47
CA ILE A 438 -16.87 -5.51 19.22
C ILE A 438 -17.28 -6.95 19.47
N ASP A 439 -16.32 -7.86 19.31
CA ASP A 439 -16.51 -9.30 19.44
C ASP A 439 -17.40 -9.91 18.34
N LEU A 440 -17.82 -11.16 18.50
CA LEU A 440 -18.48 -11.97 17.47
C LEU A 440 -19.99 -11.82 17.56
N TRP A 441 -20.63 -11.40 16.47
CA TRP A 441 -22.09 -11.23 16.40
C TRP A 441 -22.60 -12.21 15.34
N ASP A 442 -23.71 -12.90 15.59
CA ASP A 442 -24.24 -13.98 14.76
C ASP A 442 -25.54 -13.65 14.00
N GLY A 443 -26.00 -12.40 14.06
CA GLY A 443 -27.13 -11.92 13.28
C GLY A 443 -27.67 -10.54 13.66
N GLU A 444 -27.01 -9.86 14.58
CA GLU A 444 -27.56 -8.75 15.37
C GLU A 444 -27.35 -7.42 14.67
N ASN A 445 -28.05 -6.39 15.16
CA ASN A 445 -27.99 -5.03 14.65
C ASN A 445 -27.78 -4.00 15.75
N ILE A 446 -27.24 -2.83 15.36
CA ILE A 446 -27.36 -1.59 16.14
C ILE A 446 -28.51 -0.77 15.56
N ILE A 447 -29.32 -0.18 16.42
CA ILE A 447 -30.49 0.63 16.10
C ILE A 447 -30.33 2.00 16.75
N ILE A 448 -30.60 3.05 15.99
CA ILE A 448 -30.68 4.43 16.47
C ILE A 448 -32.14 4.87 16.39
N GLU A 449 -32.67 5.31 17.52
CA GLU A 449 -34.03 5.80 17.67
C GLU A 449 -34.03 7.28 18.06
N VAL A 450 -35.00 8.02 17.54
CA VAL A 450 -35.34 9.37 18.01
C VAL A 450 -36.83 9.39 18.33
N ASP A 451 -37.18 9.74 19.57
CA ASP A 451 -38.56 9.72 20.08
C ASP A 451 -39.27 8.38 19.83
N ASP A 452 -38.59 7.28 20.14
CA ASP A 452 -39.05 5.90 19.94
C ASP A 452 -39.31 5.51 18.47
N GLN A 453 -38.89 6.33 17.50
CA GLN A 453 -38.89 5.97 16.08
C GLN A 453 -37.50 5.54 15.63
N ASN A 454 -37.38 4.36 15.02
CA ASN A 454 -36.14 3.93 14.37
C ASN A 454 -35.83 4.84 13.17
N ILE A 455 -34.70 5.55 13.23
CA ILE A 455 -34.22 6.43 12.16
C ILE A 455 -33.08 5.80 11.34
N TRP A 456 -32.45 4.74 11.87
CA TRP A 456 -31.31 4.06 11.28
C TRP A 456 -31.04 2.72 11.99
N ASP A 457 -30.77 1.67 11.22
CA ASP A 457 -30.24 0.39 11.72
C ASP A 457 -29.21 -0.21 10.78
N THR A 458 -28.33 -1.07 11.31
CA THR A 458 -27.36 -1.82 10.52
C THR A 458 -28.02 -2.95 9.72
N GLN A 459 -27.41 -3.35 8.59
CA GLN A 459 -27.71 -4.66 8.01
C GLN A 459 -27.18 -5.78 8.93
N ARG A 460 -27.88 -6.93 8.96
CA ARG A 460 -27.52 -8.09 9.79
C ARG A 460 -26.03 -8.41 9.69
N PHE A 461 -25.32 -8.39 10.81
CA PHE A 461 -23.95 -8.86 10.86
C PHE A 461 -23.93 -10.39 10.77
N GLN A 462 -23.18 -10.95 9.83
CA GLN A 462 -22.92 -12.40 9.74
C GLN A 462 -21.41 -12.61 9.69
N ASP A 463 -20.82 -13.01 10.81
CA ASP A 463 -19.41 -13.37 10.83
C ASP A 463 -19.24 -14.79 10.23
N SER A 464 -18.62 -14.89 9.05
CA SER A 464 -18.26 -16.19 8.47
C SER A 464 -16.86 -16.63 8.92
N ASN A 465 -16.82 -17.74 9.67
CA ASN A 465 -15.66 -18.57 10.03
C ASN A 465 -14.54 -17.93 10.89
N GLY A 466 -14.75 -18.02 12.21
CA GLY A 466 -13.85 -18.63 13.20
C GLY A 466 -12.55 -17.91 13.54
N PHE A 467 -12.42 -17.36 14.76
CA PHE A 467 -11.22 -17.40 15.62
C PHE A 467 -11.52 -16.96 17.08
N LEU A 468 -11.04 -17.79 18.02
CA LEU A 468 -10.70 -17.65 19.46
C LEU A 468 -11.45 -16.66 20.40
N TYR A 469 -12.07 -17.25 21.43
CA TYR A 469 -12.58 -16.62 22.66
C TYR A 469 -11.52 -15.78 23.40
N GLY A 470 -11.92 -14.60 23.90
CA GLY A 470 -11.23 -13.93 25.00
C GLY A 470 -10.18 -12.87 24.62
N THR A 471 -10.12 -12.42 23.38
CA THR A 471 -9.38 -11.20 23.01
C THR A 471 -10.33 -10.24 22.32
N ALA A 472 -10.51 -9.04 22.86
CA ALA A 472 -11.29 -7.97 22.23
C ALA A 472 -10.79 -7.75 20.80
N GLN A 473 -11.52 -8.21 19.81
CA GLN A 473 -11.28 -7.87 18.42
C GLN A 473 -12.43 -6.99 17.99
N PHE A 474 -12.11 -5.71 17.74
CA PHE A 474 -13.04 -4.74 17.20
C PHE A 474 -13.34 -5.16 15.76
N GLY A 475 -14.53 -5.77 15.58
CA GLY A 475 -14.89 -6.45 14.35
C GLY A 475 -15.16 -5.50 13.20
N ASN A 476 -15.82 -4.35 13.44
CA ASN A 476 -16.14 -3.35 12.42
C ASN A 476 -16.39 -1.95 13.04
N ILE A 477 -15.86 -0.90 12.40
CA ILE A 477 -16.25 0.51 12.68
C ILE A 477 -17.29 0.91 11.63
N ILE A 478 -18.45 1.38 12.08
CA ILE A 478 -19.59 1.72 11.23
C ILE A 478 -19.90 3.20 11.37
N TYR A 479 -20.14 3.88 10.25
CA TYR A 479 -20.56 5.28 10.25
C TYR A 479 -22.05 5.35 9.93
N ALA A 480 -22.85 5.79 10.91
CA ALA A 480 -24.28 6.01 10.73
C ALA A 480 -24.53 7.49 10.41
N SER A 481 -25.33 7.74 9.37
CA SER A 481 -25.82 9.08 9.00
C SER A 481 -27.27 8.94 8.55
N SER A 482 -28.17 9.76 9.12
CA SER A 482 -29.58 9.78 8.74
C SER A 482 -30.14 11.20 8.79
N ILE A 483 -30.99 11.54 7.81
CA ILE A 483 -31.80 12.75 7.79
C ILE A 483 -33.26 12.32 7.89
N PHE A 484 -33.97 12.88 8.85
CA PHE A 484 -35.34 12.50 9.15
C PHE A 484 -36.16 13.72 9.54
N LYS A 485 -37.47 13.65 9.31
CA LYS A 485 -38.40 14.72 9.68
C LYS A 485 -38.55 14.76 11.19
N HIS A 486 -38.51 15.96 11.75
CA HIS A 486 -38.70 16.20 13.16
C HIS A 486 -38.98 17.70 13.37
N ASP A 487 -39.95 18.04 14.22
CA ASP A 487 -40.42 19.41 14.44
C ASP A 487 -40.69 19.73 15.93
N LYS A 488 -40.46 18.77 16.83
CA LYS A 488 -40.64 18.97 18.26
C LYS A 488 -39.49 19.79 18.85
N SER A 489 -39.74 20.51 19.93
CA SER A 489 -38.72 21.29 20.66
C SER A 489 -37.75 20.43 21.48
N GLU A 490 -37.99 19.12 21.57
CA GLU A 490 -37.14 18.18 22.28
C GLU A 490 -37.00 16.91 21.44
N ALA A 491 -35.84 16.26 21.51
CA ALA A 491 -35.59 14.95 20.88
C ALA A 491 -34.86 14.03 21.85
N LEU A 492 -35.44 12.86 22.14
CA LEU A 492 -34.77 11.80 22.89
C LEU A 492 -34.06 10.88 21.90
N VAL A 493 -32.73 10.95 21.87
CA VAL A 493 -31.92 10.04 21.08
C VAL A 493 -31.59 8.81 21.92
N ARG A 494 -31.84 7.61 21.36
CA ARG A 494 -31.47 6.33 21.97
C ARG A 494 -30.69 5.48 20.97
N ILE A 495 -29.53 4.99 21.38
CA ILE A 495 -28.75 3.98 20.65
C ILE A 495 -28.86 2.67 21.43
N ARG A 496 -29.21 1.58 20.75
CA ARG A 496 -29.31 0.24 21.34
C ARG A 496 -28.90 -0.82 20.34
N SER A 497 -28.76 -2.06 20.78
CA SER A 497 -28.52 -3.21 19.92
C SER A 497 -29.61 -4.27 20.05
N THR A 498 -29.57 -5.28 19.18
CA THR A 498 -30.38 -6.50 19.30
C THR A 498 -29.56 -7.68 19.85
N LEU A 499 -28.41 -7.41 20.47
CA LEU A 499 -27.54 -8.43 21.06
C LEU A 499 -28.34 -9.34 21.99
N ASP A 500 -28.06 -10.63 21.93
CA ASP A 500 -28.69 -11.63 22.77
C ASP A 500 -27.72 -12.24 23.80
N GLU A 501 -26.43 -11.88 23.71
CA GLU A 501 -25.42 -12.24 24.71
C GLU A 501 -24.88 -11.07 25.54
N GLY A 502 -24.14 -11.42 26.60
CA GLY A 502 -23.48 -10.44 27.48
C GLY A 502 -22.35 -9.69 26.80
N ALA A 503 -21.99 -8.53 27.35
CA ALA A 503 -20.92 -7.66 26.87
C ALA A 503 -19.53 -8.31 26.93
N ASP A 504 -19.39 -9.44 27.61
CA ASP A 504 -18.19 -10.28 27.61
C ASP A 504 -18.01 -11.13 26.36
N ASN A 505 -19.09 -11.34 25.57
CA ASN A 505 -19.02 -12.00 24.27
C ASN A 505 -19.53 -11.15 23.11
N GLU A 506 -20.50 -10.27 23.33
CA GLU A 506 -21.10 -9.40 22.33
C GLU A 506 -21.17 -7.98 22.86
N SER A 507 -20.35 -7.08 22.33
CA SER A 507 -20.31 -5.70 22.84
C SER A 507 -20.26 -4.62 21.76
N TRP A 508 -20.68 -3.42 22.13
CA TRP A 508 -20.64 -2.27 21.25
C TRP A 508 -20.21 -0.98 21.96
N GLY A 509 -19.89 0.03 21.16
CA GLY A 509 -19.61 1.38 21.64
C GLY A 509 -19.82 2.42 20.54
N PHE A 510 -19.66 3.70 20.88
CA PHE A 510 -19.80 4.79 19.92
C PHE A 510 -18.92 6.00 20.23
N ARG A 511 -18.72 6.85 19.23
CA ARG A 511 -17.98 8.13 19.29
C ARG A 511 -18.44 9.10 18.20
N ASP A 512 -17.84 10.29 18.17
CA ASP A 512 -18.02 11.31 17.12
C ASP A 512 -19.51 11.63 16.86
N PHE A 513 -20.33 11.68 17.93
CA PHE A 513 -21.76 11.93 17.82
C PHE A 513 -22.02 13.39 17.44
N CYS A 514 -22.81 13.62 16.39
CA CYS A 514 -23.26 14.93 15.99
C CYS A 514 -24.76 14.96 15.71
N LEU A 515 -25.46 15.92 16.32
CA LEU A 515 -26.86 16.21 16.04
C LEU A 515 -26.96 17.61 15.43
N MET A 516 -27.72 17.72 14.34
CA MET A 516 -27.91 18.95 13.59
C MET A 516 -29.39 19.17 13.28
N TYR A 517 -29.78 20.42 13.07
CA TYR A 517 -31.13 20.83 12.71
C TYR A 517 -31.11 21.75 11.48
N ASP A 518 -32.13 21.69 10.64
CA ASP A 518 -32.32 22.67 9.57
C ASP A 518 -33.02 23.94 10.07
N VAL A 519 -32.91 25.04 9.34
CA VAL A 519 -33.72 26.23 9.65
C VAL A 519 -35.07 26.06 9.00
N ALA A 520 -36.12 26.04 9.82
CA ALA A 520 -37.47 26.26 9.32
C ALA A 520 -37.49 27.63 8.62
N THR A 521 -37.56 27.66 7.29
CA THR A 521 -37.63 28.92 6.56
C THR A 521 -38.81 29.71 7.07
N VAL A 522 -38.51 30.90 7.60
CA VAL A 522 -39.49 31.89 8.04
C VAL A 522 -40.25 32.39 6.80
N VAL A 523 -41.23 31.62 6.34
CA VAL A 523 -42.25 32.07 5.39
C VAL A 523 -43.59 32.29 6.10
N GLU A 524 -43.75 31.81 7.34
CA GLU A 524 -45.02 31.94 8.09
C GLU A 524 -45.01 32.98 9.22
N ILE A 525 -44.00 33.87 9.28
CA ILE A 525 -44.06 35.04 10.19
C ILE A 525 -44.75 36.23 9.50
N SER A 526 -44.93 36.23 8.16
CA SER A 526 -45.74 37.28 7.51
C SER A 526 -47.23 37.16 7.84
N ASP A 527 -47.78 35.95 7.87
CA ASP A 527 -49.24 35.76 7.96
C ASP A 527 -49.74 35.98 9.39
N ALA A 528 -48.93 35.63 10.40
CA ALA A 528 -49.22 35.91 11.79
C ALA A 528 -49.09 37.41 12.14
N LEU A 529 -48.12 38.12 11.54
CA LEU A 529 -48.01 39.58 11.67
C LEU A 529 -49.07 40.32 10.85
N GLU A 530 -49.45 39.84 9.67
CA GLU A 530 -50.57 40.41 8.90
C GLU A 530 -51.88 40.26 9.67
N GLN A 531 -52.19 39.08 10.23
CA GLN A 531 -53.41 38.91 11.05
C GLN A 531 -53.39 39.73 12.34
N TYR A 532 -52.23 39.94 12.96
CA TYR A 532 -52.07 40.79 14.15
C TYR A 532 -52.15 42.29 13.83
N LEU A 533 -51.64 42.73 12.67
CA LEU A 533 -51.74 44.12 12.19
C LEU A 533 -53.14 44.45 11.66
N ILE A 534 -53.84 43.48 11.05
CA ILE A 534 -55.25 43.59 10.63
C ILE A 534 -56.18 43.68 11.86
N THR A 535 -55.90 42.93 12.93
CA THR A 535 -56.68 43.02 14.20
C THR A 535 -56.39 44.27 15.01
N LEU A 536 -55.22 44.91 14.84
CA LEU A 536 -54.87 46.21 15.44
C LEU A 536 -55.20 47.42 14.54
N GLY A 537 -55.75 47.21 13.34
CA GLY A 537 -56.19 48.30 12.43
C GLY A 537 -55.06 49.11 11.79
N ILE A 538 -53.82 48.59 11.76
CA ILE A 538 -52.67 49.27 11.14
C ILE A 538 -52.51 48.74 9.71
N VAL A 539 -53.21 49.36 8.76
CA VAL A 539 -52.97 49.16 7.34
C VAL A 539 -51.80 50.05 6.92
N MET A 540 -50.60 49.47 6.80
CA MET A 540 -49.46 50.17 6.18
C MET A 540 -49.41 49.76 4.70
N ILE A 541 -49.89 50.64 3.82
CA ILE A 541 -49.74 50.50 2.36
C ILE A 541 -48.26 50.71 2.05
N ILE A 542 -47.55 49.63 1.70
CA ILE A 542 -46.24 49.73 1.03
C ILE A 542 -46.48 49.42 -0.45
N SER A 543 -46.60 50.49 -1.22
CA SER A 543 -46.60 50.48 -2.69
C SER A 543 -45.20 50.16 -3.22
N PHE A 544 -45.11 49.15 -4.09
CA PHE A 544 -43.93 48.78 -4.87
C PHE A 544 -43.46 49.91 -5.81
N ILE A 545 -42.15 50.17 -5.83
CA ILE A 545 -41.36 50.58 -7.01
C ILE A 545 -40.13 49.67 -7.06
#